data_AF-A0A2E9F432-F1
#
_entry.id   AF-A0A2E9F432-F1
#
_cell.length_a   1.000
_cell.length_b   1.000
_cell.length_c   1.000
_cell.angle_alpha   90.00
_cell.angle_beta   90.00
_cell.angle_gamma   90.00
#
_symmetry.space_group_name_H-M   'P 1'
#
loop_
_entity.id
_entity.type
_entity.pdbx_description
1 polymer ?
#
loop_
_entity_poly.entity_id
_entity_poly.type
_entity_poly.pdbx_seq_one_letter_code
_entity_poly.pdbx_strand_id
1 'polypeptide(L)'
;MNSFRLQSNPTSTFAYSQLNKTQALLNKNIQRLSSGLRINSAADDTAGSAMATRMTNQIRGMHQANRNSRDANNLLATTEAGLNNIGDLLAQMRELS
;
A
#
# COMPACT_ATOMS: atom_id res chain seq x y z
N MET A 1 2.01 54.57 -30.52
CA MET A 1 2.39 53.45 -29.62
C MET A 1 1.43 53.38 -28.41
N ASN A 2 0.15 53.03 -28.58
CA ASN A 2 -0.79 52.91 -27.43
C ASN A 2 -2.00 51.96 -27.64
N SER A 3 -2.12 51.25 -28.77
CA SER A 3 -3.27 50.35 -29.02
C SER A 3 -3.24 49.05 -28.18
N PHE A 4 -2.05 48.52 -27.88
CA PHE A 4 -1.89 47.24 -27.17
C PHE A 4 -2.39 47.27 -25.72
N ARG A 5 -2.36 48.43 -25.06
CA ARG A 5 -2.81 48.61 -23.66
C ARG A 5 -4.32 48.82 -23.52
N LEU A 6 -5.00 49.23 -24.59
CA LEU A 6 -6.47 49.36 -24.62
C LEU A 6 -7.16 48.00 -24.87
N GLN A 7 -6.50 47.09 -25.60
CA GLN A 7 -7.03 45.76 -25.93
C GLN A 7 -6.59 44.64 -25.00
N SER A 8 -5.49 44.82 -24.26
CA SER A 8 -5.03 43.82 -23.29
C SER A 8 -4.78 44.47 -21.94
N ASN A 9 -5.38 43.90 -20.89
CA ASN A 9 -5.17 44.33 -19.52
C ASN A 9 -4.17 43.38 -18.84
N PRO A 10 -2.88 43.74 -18.75
CA PRO A 10 -1.84 42.86 -18.20
C PRO A 10 -2.06 42.53 -16.72
N THR A 11 -2.70 43.41 -15.93
CA THR A 11 -2.99 43.12 -14.51
C THR A 11 -4.11 42.09 -14.37
N SER A 12 -5.12 42.16 -15.25
CA SER A 12 -6.17 41.13 -15.35
C SER A 12 -5.59 39.78 -15.78
N THR A 13 -4.76 39.75 -16.83
CA THR A 13 -4.09 38.51 -17.28
C THR A 13 -3.20 37.91 -16.18
N PHE A 14 -2.49 38.74 -15.44
CA PHE A 14 -1.69 38.30 -14.29
C PHE A 14 -2.58 37.72 -13.16
N ALA A 15 -3.69 38.38 -12.83
CA ALA A 15 -4.65 37.90 -11.84
C ALA A 15 -5.28 36.56 -12.27
N TYR A 16 -5.64 36.40 -13.54
CA TYR A 16 -6.13 35.13 -14.09
C TYR A 16 -5.08 34.01 -14.06
N SER A 17 -3.81 34.33 -14.38
CA SER A 17 -2.71 33.36 -14.25
C SER A 17 -2.52 32.91 -12.80
N GLN A 18 -2.57 33.84 -11.86
CA GLN A 18 -2.44 33.54 -10.44
C GLN A 18 -3.64 32.74 -9.92
N LEU A 19 -4.86 33.07 -10.36
CA LEU A 19 -6.08 32.32 -10.04
C LEU A 19 -5.99 30.87 -10.54
N ASN A 20 -5.54 30.66 -11.77
CA ASN A 20 -5.35 29.32 -12.33
C ASN A 20 -4.32 28.50 -11.54
N LYS A 21 -3.22 29.11 -11.10
CA LYS A 21 -2.24 28.46 -10.21
C LYS A 21 -2.86 28.07 -8.87
N THR A 22 -3.62 28.98 -8.25
CA THR A 22 -4.30 28.72 -6.98
C THR A 22 -5.35 27.61 -7.13
N GLN A 23 -6.12 27.60 -8.21
CA GLN A 23 -7.11 26.56 -8.50
C GLN A 23 -6.45 25.18 -8.68
N ALA A 24 -5.31 25.11 -9.38
CA ALA A 24 -4.56 23.88 -9.54
C ALA A 24 -4.03 23.34 -8.19
N LEU A 25 -3.51 24.23 -7.33
CA LEU A 25 -3.07 23.87 -5.98
C LEU A 25 -4.24 23.39 -5.11
N LEU A 26 -5.40 24.06 -5.18
CA LEU A 26 -6.60 23.66 -4.46
C LEU A 26 -7.07 22.27 -4.88
N ASN A 27 -7.13 21.99 -6.18
CA ASN A 27 -7.53 20.68 -6.70
C ASN A 27 -6.59 19.57 -6.20
N LYS A 28 -5.27 19.82 -6.16
CA LYS A 28 -4.28 18.88 -5.60
C LYS A 28 -4.47 18.62 -4.11
N ASN A 29 -4.81 19.66 -3.34
CA ASN A 29 -5.12 19.53 -1.92
C ASN A 29 -6.41 18.73 -1.69
N ILE A 30 -7.46 18.98 -2.48
CA ILE A 30 -8.71 18.20 -2.44
C ILE A 30 -8.44 16.73 -2.76
N GLN A 31 -7.60 16.46 -3.77
CA GLN A 31 -7.24 15.09 -4.13
C GLN A 31 -6.55 14.35 -2.98
N ARG A 32 -5.59 15.01 -2.30
CA ARG A 32 -4.90 14.45 -1.12
C ARG A 32 -5.83 14.26 0.07
N LEU A 33 -6.74 15.21 0.31
CA LEU A 33 -7.75 15.09 1.37
C LEU A 33 -8.69 13.92 1.09
N SER A 34 -9.16 13.79 -0.15
CA SER A 34 -10.09 12.73 -0.56
C SER A 34 -9.46 11.34 -0.54
N SER A 35 -8.17 11.20 -0.85
CA SER A 35 -7.50 9.89 -0.80
C SER A 35 -6.91 9.58 0.58
N GLY A 36 -6.71 10.59 1.43
CA GLY A 36 -5.98 10.47 2.68
C GLY A 36 -4.47 10.19 2.49
N LEU A 37 -3.99 10.14 1.25
CA LEU A 37 -2.59 9.85 0.93
C LEU A 37 -1.83 11.15 0.64
N ARG A 38 -0.71 11.35 1.33
CA ARG A 38 0.17 12.50 1.09
C ARG A 38 0.79 12.46 -0.32
N ILE A 39 1.06 11.26 -0.82
CA ILE A 39 1.60 10.99 -2.16
C ILE A 39 0.50 10.34 -2.98
N ASN A 40 -0.12 11.10 -3.88
CA ASN A 40 -1.26 10.67 -4.69
C ASN A 40 -0.90 10.36 -6.15
N SER A 41 0.25 10.84 -6.61
CA SER A 41 0.77 10.55 -7.94
C SER A 41 2.27 10.33 -7.89
N ALA A 42 2.73 9.27 -8.58
CA ALA A 42 4.15 9.00 -8.75
C ALA A 42 4.90 10.14 -9.47
N ALA A 43 4.18 10.97 -10.22
CA ALA A 43 4.71 12.17 -10.88
C ALA A 43 5.12 13.29 -9.90
N ASP A 44 4.52 13.36 -8.71
CA ASP A 44 4.82 14.39 -7.70
C ASP A 44 6.02 14.03 -6.80
N ASP A 45 6.27 12.74 -6.59
CA ASP A 45 7.38 12.19 -5.79
C ASP A 45 7.64 10.73 -6.20
N THR A 46 8.48 10.53 -7.22
CA THR A 46 8.83 9.20 -7.76
C THR A 46 9.53 8.33 -6.72
N ALA A 47 10.40 8.92 -5.89
CA ALA A 47 11.13 8.19 -4.86
C ALA A 47 10.23 7.75 -3.70
N GLY A 48 9.38 8.66 -3.19
CA GLY A 48 8.42 8.37 -2.13
C GLY A 48 7.36 7.35 -2.56
N SER A 49 6.87 7.46 -3.80
CA SER A 49 5.92 6.48 -4.37
C SER A 49 6.54 5.09 -4.55
N ALA A 50 7.80 5.01 -5.01
CA ALA A 50 8.52 3.75 -5.16
C ALA A 50 8.76 3.06 -3.80
N MET A 51 9.15 3.83 -2.77
CA MET A 51 9.31 3.30 -1.41
C MET A 51 7.99 2.84 -0.82
N ALA A 52 6.91 3.61 -0.96
CA ALA A 52 5.58 3.22 -0.50
C ALA A 52 5.09 1.93 -1.18
N THR A 53 5.36 1.79 -2.48
CA THR A 53 5.05 0.56 -3.24
C THR A 53 5.87 -0.63 -2.72
N ARG A 54 7.17 -0.43 -2.49
CA ARG A 54 8.05 -1.46 -1.92
C ARG A 54 7.57 -1.90 -0.54
N MET A 55 7.22 -0.97 0.34
CA MET A 55 6.67 -1.26 1.67
C MET A 55 5.35 -2.01 1.57
N THR A 56 4.45 -1.59 0.68
CA THR A 56 3.17 -2.29 0.44
C THR A 56 3.39 -3.72 -0.02
N ASN A 57 4.35 -3.95 -0.93
CA ASN A 57 4.71 -5.28 -1.39
C ASN A 57 5.31 -6.13 -0.27
N GLN A 58 6.17 -5.55 0.57
CA GLN A 58 6.74 -6.23 1.74
C GLN A 58 5.63 -6.61 2.75
N ILE A 59 4.69 -5.71 3.03
CA ILE A 59 3.54 -5.99 3.91
C ILE A 59 2.71 -7.16 3.36
N ARG A 60 2.40 -7.16 2.06
CA ARG A 60 1.69 -8.28 1.42
C ARG A 60 2.47 -9.60 1.52
N GLY A 61 3.78 -9.55 1.28
CA GLY A 61 4.67 -10.71 1.45
C GLY A 61 4.67 -11.23 2.88
N MET A 62 4.76 -10.35 3.88
CA MET A 62 4.68 -10.71 5.29
C MET A 62 3.32 -11.30 5.68
N HIS A 63 2.21 -10.78 5.15
CA HIS A 63 0.89 -11.38 5.36
C HIS A 63 0.81 -12.80 4.82
N GLN A 64 1.37 -13.07 3.63
CA GLN A 64 1.42 -14.42 3.09
C GLN A 64 2.34 -15.32 3.91
N ALA A 65 3.53 -14.84 4.29
CA ALA A 65 4.45 -15.59 5.13
C ALA A 65 3.80 -15.99 6.46
N ASN A 66 3.05 -15.07 7.08
CA ASN A 66 2.34 -15.35 8.33
C ASN A 66 1.23 -16.41 8.15
N ARG A 67 0.47 -16.36 7.04
CA ARG A 67 -0.46 -17.44 6.68
C ARG A 67 0.26 -18.78 6.53
N ASN A 68 1.34 -18.82 5.75
CA ASN A 68 2.13 -20.03 5.54
C ASN A 68 2.65 -20.61 6.86
N SER A 69 3.12 -19.76 7.80
CA SER A 69 3.57 -20.20 9.12
C SER A 69 2.44 -20.80 9.95
N ARG A 70 1.22 -20.25 9.88
CA ARG A 70 0.05 -20.83 10.55
C ARG A 70 -0.32 -22.19 9.95
N ASP A 71 -0.30 -22.30 8.63
CA ASP A 71 -0.61 -23.56 7.95
C ASP A 71 0.42 -24.63 8.30
N ALA A 72 1.71 -24.28 8.31
CA ALA A 72 2.77 -25.18 8.76
C ALA A 72 2.56 -25.64 10.21
N ASN A 73 2.20 -24.74 11.13
CA ASN A 73 1.88 -25.11 12.51
C ASN A 73 0.69 -26.08 12.59
N ASN A 74 -0.36 -25.88 11.80
CA ASN A 74 -1.51 -26.78 11.76
C ASN A 74 -1.13 -28.18 11.25
N LEU A 75 -0.27 -28.26 10.23
CA LEU A 75 0.25 -29.51 9.70
C LEU A 75 1.12 -30.23 10.73
N LEU A 76 1.99 -29.49 11.43
CA LEU A 76 2.83 -30.05 12.50
C LEU A 76 1.98 -30.59 13.65
N ALA A 77 0.95 -29.84 14.09
CA ALA A 77 0.04 -30.31 15.15
C ALA A 77 -0.73 -31.58 14.73
N THR A 78 -1.18 -31.66 13.47
CA THR A 78 -1.83 -32.86 12.93
C THR A 78 -0.86 -34.04 12.87
N THR A 79 0.40 -33.78 12.48
CA THR A 79 1.46 -34.79 12.43
C THR A 79 1.80 -35.30 13.82
N GLU A 80 1.93 -34.42 14.81
CA GLU A 80 2.20 -34.77 16.21
C GLU A 80 1.07 -35.65 16.78
N ALA A 81 -0.19 -35.28 16.55
CA ALA A 81 -1.32 -36.10 16.94
C ALA A 81 -1.29 -37.50 16.28
N GLY A 82 -0.95 -37.56 14.98
CA GLY A 82 -0.78 -38.83 14.27
C GLY A 82 0.34 -39.70 14.82
N LEU A 83 1.50 -39.10 15.12
CA LEU A 83 2.66 -39.81 15.67
C LEU A 83 2.37 -40.34 17.08
N ASN A 84 1.63 -39.59 17.91
CA ASN A 84 1.18 -40.07 19.22
C ASN A 84 0.32 -41.33 19.08
N ASN A 85 -0.66 -41.34 18.15
CA ASN A 85 -1.47 -42.53 17.89
C ASN A 85 -0.62 -43.74 17.44
N ILE A 86 0.38 -43.53 16.58
CA ILE A 86 1.28 -44.60 16.15
C ILE A 86 2.10 -45.13 17.34
N GLY A 87 2.59 -44.24 18.21
CA GLY A 87 3.30 -44.61 19.43
C GLY A 87 2.45 -45.51 20.34
N ASP A 88 1.19 -45.13 20.56
CA ASP A 88 0.24 -45.90 21.38
C ASP A 88 -0.07 -47.28 20.77
N LEU A 89 -0.17 -47.37 19.45
CA LEU A 89 -0.36 -48.65 18.75
C LEU A 89 0.87 -49.56 18.90
N LEU A 90 2.08 -49.01 18.77
CA LEU A 90 3.32 -49.78 18.96
C LEU A 90 3.45 -50.30 20.39
N ALA A 91 3.06 -49.49 21.39
CA ALA A 91 3.06 -49.91 22.79
C ALA A 91 2.09 -51.09 23.02
N GLN A 92 0.87 -51.01 22.50
CA GLN A 92 -0.12 -52.10 22.57
C GLN A 92 0.37 -53.37 21.88
N MET A 93 0.99 -53.28 20.69
CA MET A 93 1.55 -54.45 20.01
C MET A 93 2.63 -55.13 20.86
N ARG A 94 3.43 -54.35 21.58
CA ARG A 94 4.48 -54.86 22.47
C ARG A 94 3.94 -55.54 23.72
N GLU A 95 2.75 -55.17 24.17
CA GLU A 95 2.05 -55.81 25.29
C GLU A 95 1.34 -57.10 24.87
N LEU A 96 0.93 -57.19 23.60
CA LEU A 96 0.25 -58.36 23.02
C LEU A 96 1.21 -59.44 22.49
N SER A 97 2.53 -59.17 22.45
CA SER A 97 3.57 -60.12 22.00
C SER A 97 4.08 -60.99 23.15
#